data_AF-Q4V8C1-F1
#
_entry.id   AF-Q4V8C1-F1
#
_cell.length_a   1.000
_cell.length_b   1.000
_cell.length_c   1.000
_cell.angle_alpha   90.00
_cell.angle_beta   90.00
_cell.angle_gamma   90.00
#
_symmetry.space_group_name_H-M   'P 1'
#
loop_
_entity.id
_entity.type
_entity.pdbx_description
1 polymer ?
#
loop_
_entity_poly.entity_id
_entity_poly.type
_entity_poly.pdbx_seq_one_letter_code
_entity_poly.pdbx_strand_id
1 'polypeptide(L)'
;MENGERKKLTSTLSDGDHKEENKLKQGIPQDLSSSPKLDRYKIARQLTEKAIKEKKIFSIYGHYPVIRATLRRKGWVEKKFNFFPKPLQNVEDKSAETKENQEIALERFDDIHDVMSRLVKNEIPYLLWTIKRDVVDYHSLTCDQMLNHYGKTASFTTKIGLCLNMRSLPWYVQANPNTFFPRCYGLCTESEKQEFLDDFRRTVAASILKWVVHHQNYCNRAKGKSKKEEAKNGDPSPKKDPDNPDLKLPSLSGQVVDTACKVCQAYLGQLEHEDIDLSDASAEALSEEEWNDLTQQYYLLVHGNASITDSRSYFAQCQALLSKISSVNPQTEIDGIRNIWIIKPAAKSRGRGLLPTEDSILRDALWTVQTCGSQ
;
A
#
# COMPACT_ATOMS: atom_id res chain seq x y z
N MET A 1 40.79 -70.06 -50.71
CA MET A 1 39.55 -69.55 -50.11
C MET A 1 39.40 -68.14 -50.66
N GLU A 2 39.08 -68.01 -51.96
CA GLU A 2 37.73 -68.11 -52.56
C GLU A 2 36.80 -66.98 -52.09
N ASN A 3 36.00 -66.32 -52.93
CA ASN A 3 35.91 -66.16 -54.40
C ASN A 3 35.00 -64.91 -54.59
N GLY A 4 35.11 -64.07 -55.63
CA GLY A 4 36.04 -64.04 -56.74
C GLY A 4 35.76 -62.86 -57.70
N GLU A 5 36.55 -62.81 -58.78
CA GLU A 5 36.30 -62.15 -60.07
C GLU A 5 36.27 -60.59 -60.14
N ARG A 6 37.30 -59.93 -60.72
CA ARG A 6 37.58 -59.72 -62.19
C ARG A 6 36.69 -58.63 -62.79
N LYS A 7 37.15 -57.54 -63.42
CA LYS A 7 38.22 -57.23 -64.42
C LYS A 7 38.23 -55.68 -64.55
N LYS A 8 39.14 -54.92 -65.18
CA LYS A 8 40.44 -55.05 -65.88
C LYS A 8 40.95 -53.61 -66.11
N LEU A 9 42.28 -53.35 -66.09
CA LEU A 9 43.10 -52.49 -67.01
C LEU A 9 42.62 -51.04 -67.33
N THR A 10 43.38 -49.97 -67.61
CA THR A 10 44.81 -49.64 -67.93
C THR A 10 44.94 -48.08 -67.80
N SER A 11 46.05 -47.36 -67.97
CA SER A 11 47.45 -47.64 -68.37
C SER A 11 48.41 -46.51 -67.92
N THR A 12 49.65 -46.90 -67.60
CA THR A 12 50.96 -46.22 -67.76
C THR A 12 51.08 -44.76 -68.28
N LEU A 13 51.90 -43.98 -67.55
CA LEU A 13 53.10 -43.21 -67.99
C LEU A 13 53.11 -42.48 -69.35
N SER A 14 53.49 -41.19 -69.32
CA SER A 14 54.59 -40.65 -70.15
C SER A 14 55.12 -39.33 -69.59
N ASP A 15 56.44 -39.17 -69.59
CA ASP A 15 57.13 -37.86 -69.55
C ASP A 15 56.84 -37.05 -70.82
N GLY A 16 57.11 -35.74 -70.78
CA GLY A 16 57.04 -34.85 -71.95
C GLY A 16 57.14 -33.36 -71.61
N ASP A 17 58.35 -32.85 -71.46
CA ASP A 17 58.64 -31.42 -71.31
C ASP A 17 58.64 -30.71 -72.68
N HIS A 18 58.02 -29.51 -72.78
CA HIS A 18 58.53 -28.32 -73.48
C HIS A 18 57.53 -27.15 -73.61
N LYS A 19 57.97 -25.99 -73.09
CA LYS A 19 57.80 -24.58 -73.57
C LYS A 19 56.43 -23.99 -73.96
N GLU A 20 56.22 -22.77 -73.42
CA GLU A 20 55.61 -21.55 -74.01
C GLU A 20 54.25 -21.71 -74.76
N GLU A 21 53.18 -20.95 -74.46
CA GLU A 21 53.18 -19.49 -74.24
C GLU A 21 51.83 -19.01 -73.63
N ASN A 22 51.84 -17.78 -73.08
CA ASN A 22 50.71 -16.83 -72.99
C ASN A 22 49.43 -17.09 -72.12
N LYS A 23 49.29 -16.17 -71.15
CA LYS A 23 48.07 -15.41 -70.73
C LYS A 23 47.17 -15.84 -69.55
N LEU A 24 47.08 -14.85 -68.64
CA LEU A 24 45.92 -14.39 -67.85
C LEU A 24 45.56 -15.08 -66.51
N LYS A 25 45.79 -14.29 -65.44
CA LYS A 25 44.93 -14.11 -64.26
C LYS A 25 44.60 -15.34 -63.41
N GLN A 26 45.43 -15.59 -62.39
CA GLN A 26 44.91 -15.92 -61.05
C GLN A 26 45.88 -15.47 -59.97
N GLY A 27 45.36 -14.85 -58.92
CA GLY A 27 46.14 -14.15 -57.91
C GLY A 27 45.30 -13.72 -56.71
N ILE A 28 44.67 -14.71 -56.05
CA ILE A 28 44.14 -14.65 -54.68
C ILE A 28 42.97 -13.66 -54.44
N PRO A 29 41.74 -14.14 -54.13
CA PRO A 29 40.78 -13.32 -53.41
C PRO A 29 41.37 -13.05 -52.02
N GLN A 30 41.69 -11.79 -51.71
CA GLN A 30 42.00 -11.41 -50.34
C GLN A 30 40.79 -11.72 -49.47
N ASP A 31 41.00 -12.57 -48.46
CA ASP A 31 40.00 -12.88 -47.45
C ASP A 31 39.73 -11.59 -46.66
N LEU A 32 38.59 -10.95 -46.97
CA LEU A 32 38.16 -9.70 -46.36
C LEU A 32 37.73 -9.97 -44.92
N SER A 33 38.71 -10.12 -44.04
CA SER A 33 38.51 -10.17 -42.59
C SER A 33 37.61 -9.02 -42.15
N SER A 34 36.37 -9.35 -41.80
CA SER A 34 35.36 -8.36 -41.48
C SER A 34 35.78 -7.59 -40.23
N SER A 35 35.66 -6.26 -40.28
CA SER A 35 36.00 -5.45 -39.11
C SER A 35 35.08 -5.83 -37.93
N PRO A 36 35.59 -5.86 -36.68
CA PRO A 36 34.78 -6.26 -35.53
C PRO A 36 33.48 -5.46 -35.34
N LYS A 37 33.43 -4.24 -35.88
CA LYS A 37 32.21 -3.40 -35.92
C LYS A 37 31.16 -3.94 -36.90
N LEU A 38 31.58 -4.41 -38.08
CA LEU A 38 30.68 -4.98 -39.09
C LEU A 38 30.00 -6.25 -38.58
N ASP A 39 30.73 -7.10 -37.86
CA ASP A 39 30.16 -8.35 -37.31
C ASP A 39 29.24 -8.10 -36.12
N ARG A 40 29.55 -7.13 -35.24
CA ARG A 40 28.60 -6.66 -34.21
C ARG A 40 27.31 -6.13 -34.85
N TYR A 41 27.38 -5.40 -35.96
CA TYR A 41 26.20 -4.92 -36.67
C TYR A 41 25.39 -6.06 -37.29
N LYS A 42 26.03 -7.06 -37.90
CA LYS A 42 25.34 -8.28 -38.40
C LYS A 42 24.58 -9.00 -37.27
N ILE A 43 25.21 -9.20 -36.11
CA ILE A 43 24.58 -9.85 -34.94
C ILE A 43 23.40 -8.99 -34.42
N ALA A 44 23.60 -7.68 -34.23
CA ALA A 44 22.55 -6.77 -33.81
C ALA A 44 21.34 -6.82 -34.76
N ARG A 45 21.60 -6.83 -36.08
CA ARG A 45 20.57 -6.94 -37.10
C ARG A 45 19.81 -8.27 -37.03
N GLN A 46 20.49 -9.40 -36.94
CA GLN A 46 19.85 -10.72 -36.81
C GLN A 46 18.99 -10.83 -35.55
N LEU A 47 19.47 -10.32 -34.41
CA LEU A 47 18.72 -10.28 -33.16
C LEU A 47 17.48 -9.37 -33.27
N THR A 48 17.61 -8.21 -33.90
CA THR A 48 16.47 -7.31 -34.17
C THR A 48 15.45 -7.93 -35.12
N GLU A 49 15.87 -8.48 -36.26
CA GLU A 49 14.96 -9.11 -37.24
C GLU A 49 14.19 -10.28 -36.60
N LYS A 50 14.86 -11.08 -35.74
CA LYS A 50 14.21 -12.10 -34.90
C LYS A 50 13.21 -11.49 -33.92
N ALA A 51 13.58 -10.44 -33.20
CA ALA A 51 12.70 -9.79 -32.23
C ALA A 51 11.46 -9.15 -32.88
N ILE A 52 11.60 -8.56 -34.08
CA ILE A 52 10.47 -8.04 -34.87
C ILE A 52 9.53 -9.20 -35.25
N LYS A 53 10.07 -10.28 -35.84
CA LYS A 53 9.29 -11.46 -36.24
C LYS A 53 8.57 -12.13 -35.06
N GLU A 54 9.19 -12.14 -33.88
CA GLU A 54 8.62 -12.71 -32.64
C GLU A 54 7.76 -11.72 -31.83
N LYS A 55 7.51 -10.49 -32.32
CA LYS A 55 6.82 -9.41 -31.59
C LYS A 55 7.45 -9.07 -30.22
N LYS A 56 8.76 -9.25 -30.06
CA LYS A 56 9.54 -9.03 -28.82
C LYS A 56 10.20 -7.65 -28.75
N ILE A 57 9.41 -6.61 -28.94
CA ILE A 57 9.86 -5.21 -28.84
C ILE A 57 9.25 -4.59 -27.59
N PHE A 58 10.06 -3.93 -26.76
CA PHE A 58 9.58 -3.29 -25.53
C PHE A 58 10.08 -1.86 -25.39
N SER A 59 9.35 -1.06 -24.61
CA SER A 59 9.80 0.28 -24.19
C SER A 59 9.59 0.46 -22.69
N ILE A 60 10.58 1.06 -22.02
CA ILE A 60 10.51 1.38 -20.59
C ILE A 60 10.56 2.89 -20.40
N TYR A 61 9.53 3.43 -19.76
CA TYR A 61 9.46 4.81 -19.29
C TYR A 61 9.80 4.86 -17.81
N GLY A 62 11.08 5.05 -17.50
CA GLY A 62 11.60 5.14 -16.13
C GLY A 62 12.83 4.27 -15.87
N HIS A 63 13.34 4.36 -14.63
CA HIS A 63 14.54 3.65 -14.21
C HIS A 63 14.23 2.23 -13.70
N TYR A 64 14.05 1.28 -14.63
CA TYR A 64 13.85 -0.14 -14.33
C TYR A 64 14.98 -1.04 -14.89
N PRO A 65 16.21 -0.99 -14.32
CA PRO A 65 17.35 -1.76 -14.82
C PRO A 65 17.13 -3.28 -14.77
N VAL A 66 16.45 -3.79 -13.74
CA VAL A 66 16.16 -5.23 -13.57
C VAL A 66 15.21 -5.76 -14.65
N ILE A 67 14.14 -5.01 -14.95
CA ILE A 67 13.19 -5.35 -16.03
C ILE A 67 13.90 -5.31 -17.38
N ARG A 68 14.66 -4.24 -17.65
CA ARG A 68 15.47 -4.08 -18.87
C ARG A 68 16.43 -5.25 -19.09
N ALA A 69 17.22 -5.62 -18.09
CA ALA A 69 18.17 -6.72 -18.18
C ALA A 69 17.47 -8.08 -18.36
N THR A 70 16.30 -8.27 -17.73
CA THR A 70 15.52 -9.53 -17.85
C THR A 70 14.88 -9.68 -19.22
N LEU A 71 14.33 -8.61 -19.79
CA LEU A 71 13.77 -8.62 -21.15
C LEU A 71 14.87 -8.84 -22.20
N ARG A 72 16.01 -8.13 -22.09
CA ARG A 72 17.18 -8.34 -22.96
C ARG A 72 17.67 -9.79 -22.95
N ARG A 73 17.80 -10.42 -21.77
CA ARG A 73 18.16 -11.86 -21.65
C ARG A 73 17.14 -12.81 -22.27
N LYS A 74 15.87 -12.42 -22.36
CA LYS A 74 14.80 -13.18 -23.04
C LYS A 74 14.72 -12.92 -24.55
N GLY A 75 15.69 -12.21 -25.13
CA GLY A 75 15.74 -11.88 -26.55
C GLY A 75 14.80 -10.76 -26.98
N TRP A 76 14.35 -9.92 -26.03
CA TRP A 76 13.58 -8.72 -26.37
C TRP A 76 14.49 -7.53 -26.68
N VAL A 77 14.08 -6.72 -27.66
CA VAL A 77 14.79 -5.51 -28.08
C VAL A 77 14.11 -4.27 -27.50
N GLU A 78 14.91 -3.41 -26.88
CA GLU A 78 14.43 -2.15 -26.30
C GLU A 78 14.33 -1.08 -27.40
N LYS A 79 13.12 -0.62 -27.68
CA LYS A 79 12.89 0.66 -28.36
C LYS A 79 13.08 1.77 -27.33
N LYS A 80 14.29 2.31 -27.23
CA LYS A 80 14.57 3.49 -26.42
C LYS A 80 13.89 4.70 -27.07
N PHE A 81 13.18 5.48 -26.26
CA PHE A 81 12.85 6.85 -26.65
C PHE A 81 14.08 7.72 -26.44
N ASN A 82 14.51 8.41 -27.48
CA ASN A 82 15.45 9.51 -27.33
C ASN A 82 14.72 10.64 -26.59
N PHE A 83 14.76 10.58 -25.25
CA PHE A 83 14.65 11.78 -24.43
C PHE A 83 15.84 12.66 -24.78
N PHE A 84 15.70 13.47 -25.83
CA PHE A 84 16.39 14.75 -25.85
C PHE A 84 15.91 15.49 -24.60
N PRO A 85 16.78 15.78 -23.62
CA PRO A 85 16.43 16.79 -22.64
C PRO A 85 16.25 18.07 -23.46
N LYS A 86 15.02 18.59 -23.55
CA LYS A 86 14.86 19.97 -23.99
C LYS A 86 15.66 20.79 -22.99
N PRO A 87 16.71 21.54 -23.40
CA PRO A 87 17.38 22.42 -22.48
C PRO A 87 16.33 23.45 -22.06
N LEU A 88 15.92 23.39 -20.79
CA LEU A 88 15.16 24.46 -20.19
C LEU A 88 16.11 25.65 -20.16
N GLN A 89 15.92 26.59 -21.09
CA GLN A 89 16.49 27.92 -20.96
C GLN A 89 15.91 28.52 -19.67
N ASN A 90 16.72 28.53 -18.62
CA ASN A 90 16.64 29.53 -17.58
C ASN A 90 18.05 29.88 -17.12
N VAL A 91 18.23 31.19 -17.07
CA VAL A 91 19.45 31.98 -16.91
C VAL A 91 20.22 31.60 -15.63
N GLU A 92 21.55 31.48 -15.80
CA GLU A 92 22.65 31.72 -14.83
C GLU A 92 22.45 31.34 -13.34
N ASP A 93 23.30 30.43 -12.83
CA ASP A 93 24.56 30.89 -12.22
C ASP A 93 25.63 29.77 -12.12
N LYS A 94 26.84 30.15 -11.71
CA LYS A 94 28.11 29.44 -11.97
C LYS A 94 28.38 28.21 -11.10
N SER A 95 28.87 27.15 -11.73
CA SER A 95 30.07 26.43 -11.27
C SER A 95 30.81 25.79 -12.46
N ALA A 96 32.14 25.88 -12.45
CA ALA A 96 32.99 25.36 -13.52
C ALA A 96 33.59 24.02 -13.09
N GLU A 97 33.18 22.90 -13.73
CA GLU A 97 33.89 21.60 -13.73
C GLU A 97 33.11 20.55 -14.56
N THR A 98 32.99 20.69 -15.88
CA THR A 98 32.43 19.57 -16.71
C THR A 98 32.75 19.57 -18.21
N LYS A 99 33.80 20.29 -18.69
CA LYS A 99 34.13 20.27 -20.13
C LYS A 99 34.72 18.94 -20.64
N GLU A 100 35.31 18.12 -19.78
CA GLU A 100 35.87 16.81 -20.18
C GLU A 100 34.82 15.70 -20.38
N ASN A 101 33.63 15.79 -19.77
CA ASN A 101 32.61 14.74 -19.91
C ASN A 101 31.89 14.74 -21.27
N GLN A 102 32.05 15.77 -22.11
CA GLN A 102 31.41 15.81 -23.42
C GLN A 102 32.12 14.93 -24.47
N GLU A 103 33.44 14.78 -24.40
CA GLU A 103 34.18 13.87 -25.29
C GLU A 103 34.04 12.40 -24.85
N ILE A 104 34.11 12.13 -23.54
CA ILE A 104 33.92 10.77 -22.97
C ILE A 104 32.50 10.23 -23.26
N ALA A 105 31.50 11.10 -23.45
CA ALA A 105 30.14 10.69 -23.81
C ALA A 105 30.00 10.16 -25.26
N LEU A 106 30.91 10.51 -26.17
CA LEU A 106 30.82 10.14 -27.60
C LEU A 106 31.40 8.75 -27.90
N GLU A 107 32.36 8.26 -27.12
CA GLU A 107 32.96 6.93 -27.35
C GLU A 107 32.07 5.77 -26.91
N ARG A 108 31.05 6.03 -26.06
CA ARG A 108 30.19 4.99 -25.48
C ARG A 108 29.07 4.48 -26.42
N PHE A 109 29.12 4.85 -27.70
CA PHE A 109 27.99 4.69 -28.64
C PHE A 109 27.80 3.32 -29.31
N ASP A 110 28.69 2.34 -29.05
CA ASP A 110 28.63 0.99 -29.65
C ASP A 110 28.23 -0.11 -28.62
N ASP A 111 27.31 0.19 -27.68
CA ASP A 111 26.51 -0.88 -27.05
C ASP A 111 25.62 -1.53 -28.14
N ILE A 112 25.66 -2.85 -28.24
CA ILE A 112 24.82 -3.62 -29.18
C ILE A 112 23.33 -3.26 -29.02
N HIS A 113 22.89 -2.92 -27.81
CA HIS A 113 21.52 -2.50 -27.55
C HIS A 113 21.17 -1.11 -28.09
N ASP A 114 22.13 -0.20 -28.25
CA ASP A 114 21.90 1.09 -28.91
C ASP A 114 21.75 0.93 -30.43
N VAL A 115 22.55 0.05 -31.04
CA VAL A 115 22.39 -0.34 -32.45
C VAL A 115 21.00 -0.97 -32.67
N MET A 116 20.63 -1.96 -31.85
CA MET A 116 19.32 -2.61 -31.95
C MET A 116 18.16 -1.62 -31.72
N SER A 117 18.29 -0.68 -30.78
CA SER A 117 17.28 0.36 -30.55
C SER A 117 17.08 1.30 -31.75
N ARG A 118 18.15 1.60 -32.51
CA ARG A 118 18.06 2.40 -33.74
C ARG A 118 17.37 1.63 -34.87
N LEU A 119 17.54 0.32 -34.93
CA LEU A 119 16.90 -0.54 -35.93
C LEU A 119 15.37 -0.67 -35.69
N VAL A 120 14.91 -0.76 -34.44
CA VAL A 120 13.47 -0.82 -34.10
C VAL A 120 12.78 0.55 -33.98
N LYS A 121 13.40 1.64 -34.44
CA LYS A 121 12.88 3.02 -34.25
C LYS A 121 11.47 3.23 -34.82
N ASN A 122 11.15 2.57 -35.93
CA ASN A 122 9.87 2.67 -36.63
C ASN A 122 8.86 1.59 -36.20
N GLU A 123 9.30 0.57 -35.46
CA GLU A 123 8.48 -0.56 -35.04
C GLU A 123 7.62 -0.21 -33.82
N ILE A 124 6.48 -0.87 -33.64
CA ILE A 124 5.67 -0.71 -32.44
C ILE A 124 6.22 -1.55 -31.27
N PRO A 125 6.28 -1.01 -30.05
CA PRO A 125 6.56 -1.82 -28.86
C PRO A 125 5.33 -2.63 -28.46
N TYR A 126 5.50 -3.93 -28.29
CA TYR A 126 4.47 -4.88 -27.83
C TYR A 126 4.41 -4.98 -26.29
N LEU A 127 5.47 -4.57 -25.58
CA LEU A 127 5.44 -4.44 -24.13
C LEU A 127 5.83 -3.02 -23.69
N LEU A 128 4.90 -2.35 -23.02
CA LEU A 128 5.06 -1.01 -22.47
C LEU A 128 5.16 -1.09 -20.94
N TRP A 129 6.25 -0.57 -20.39
CA TRP A 129 6.48 -0.54 -18.95
C TRP A 129 6.68 0.90 -18.47
N THR A 130 5.77 1.44 -17.66
CA THR A 130 5.81 2.83 -17.20
C THR A 130 5.76 2.93 -15.67
N ILE A 131 6.28 4.05 -15.12
CA ILE A 131 6.12 4.39 -13.69
C ILE A 131 4.67 4.78 -13.35
N LYS A 132 4.03 5.58 -14.19
CA LYS A 132 2.66 6.09 -14.00
C LYS A 132 1.77 5.62 -15.14
N ARG A 133 0.52 5.27 -14.83
CA ARG A 133 -0.53 4.95 -15.80
C ARG A 133 -0.62 6.01 -16.90
N ASP A 134 -0.72 7.29 -16.51
CA ASP A 134 -1.04 8.41 -17.41
C ASP A 134 0.10 8.81 -18.38
N VAL A 135 1.18 8.02 -18.47
CA VAL A 135 2.24 8.17 -19.47
C VAL A 135 1.83 7.56 -20.82
N VAL A 136 0.93 6.57 -20.81
CA VAL A 136 0.40 5.89 -21.99
C VAL A 136 -1.11 5.85 -21.86
N ASP A 137 -1.82 6.43 -22.83
CA ASP A 137 -3.26 6.23 -22.95
C ASP A 137 -3.55 4.81 -23.41
N TYR A 138 -4.18 4.01 -22.56
CA TYR A 138 -4.52 2.62 -22.88
C TYR A 138 -5.59 2.51 -23.98
N HIS A 139 -6.37 3.57 -24.25
CA HIS A 139 -7.31 3.59 -25.38
C HIS A 139 -6.60 3.66 -26.74
N SER A 140 -5.33 4.08 -26.77
CA SER A 140 -4.51 4.13 -28.00
C SER A 140 -3.82 2.80 -28.34
N LEU A 141 -3.95 1.77 -27.49
CA LEU A 141 -3.25 0.50 -27.65
C LEU A 141 -4.00 -0.47 -28.56
N THR A 142 -3.24 -1.24 -29.35
CA THR A 142 -3.75 -2.38 -30.10
C THR A 142 -3.87 -3.62 -29.21
N CYS A 143 -4.71 -4.59 -29.61
CA CYS A 143 -4.97 -5.81 -28.83
C CYS A 143 -3.73 -6.67 -28.53
N ASP A 144 -2.69 -6.59 -29.37
CA ASP A 144 -1.41 -7.30 -29.20
C ASP A 144 -0.43 -6.59 -28.24
N GLN A 145 -0.76 -5.39 -27.75
CA GLN A 145 0.13 -4.60 -26.89
C GLN A 145 -0.19 -4.79 -25.40
N MET A 146 0.86 -5.06 -24.63
CA MET A 146 0.80 -5.24 -23.18
C MET A 146 1.25 -3.96 -22.47
N LEU A 147 0.47 -3.50 -21.49
CA LEU A 147 0.83 -2.39 -20.59
C LEU A 147 0.82 -2.89 -19.13
N ASN A 148 1.79 -2.46 -18.31
CA ASN A 148 1.90 -2.85 -16.90
C ASN A 148 0.91 -2.14 -15.95
N HIS A 149 -0.17 -1.52 -16.47
CA HIS A 149 -1.18 -0.79 -15.70
C HIS A 149 -2.59 -1.10 -16.21
N TYR A 150 -3.53 -1.30 -15.28
CA TYR A 150 -4.96 -1.33 -15.57
C TYR A 150 -5.57 0.07 -15.49
N GLY A 151 -6.62 0.35 -16.26
CA GLY A 151 -7.23 1.68 -16.35
C GLY A 151 -7.88 2.17 -15.04
N LYS A 152 -8.72 1.34 -14.39
CA LYS A 152 -9.60 1.71 -13.26
C LYS A 152 -9.12 1.14 -11.91
N THR A 153 -7.91 1.47 -11.47
CA THR A 153 -7.37 1.01 -10.17
C THR A 153 -7.84 1.81 -8.95
N ALA A 154 -8.49 2.97 -9.15
CA ALA A 154 -8.85 3.89 -8.06
C ALA A 154 -9.82 3.29 -7.03
N SER A 155 -10.61 2.28 -7.41
CA SER A 155 -11.58 1.61 -6.54
C SER A 155 -10.94 0.88 -5.35
N PHE A 156 -9.71 0.40 -5.45
CA PHE A 156 -9.02 -0.27 -4.32
C PHE A 156 -7.67 0.34 -3.96
N THR A 157 -7.12 1.23 -4.79
CA THR A 157 -5.86 1.96 -4.51
C THR A 157 -6.05 3.32 -3.83
N THR A 158 -7.29 3.79 -3.71
CA THR A 158 -7.66 4.97 -2.90
C THR A 158 -8.33 4.55 -1.60
N LYS A 159 -8.32 5.42 -0.58
CA LYS A 159 -8.93 5.10 0.71
C LYS A 159 -10.46 5.08 0.64
N ILE A 160 -11.05 6.06 -0.06
CA ILE A 160 -12.50 6.14 -0.23
C ILE A 160 -13.02 4.99 -1.08
N GLY A 161 -12.32 4.62 -2.16
CA GLY A 161 -12.67 3.42 -2.94
C GLY A 161 -12.62 2.17 -2.08
N LEU A 162 -11.54 1.96 -1.32
CA LEU A 162 -11.40 0.77 -0.47
C LEU A 162 -12.46 0.73 0.64
N CYS A 163 -12.77 1.86 1.28
CA CYS A 163 -13.86 2.01 2.25
C CYS A 163 -15.21 1.55 1.67
N LEU A 164 -15.58 2.06 0.49
CA LEU A 164 -16.84 1.73 -0.18
C LEU A 164 -16.88 0.26 -0.63
N ASN A 165 -15.76 -0.27 -1.13
CA ASN A 165 -15.65 -1.68 -1.52
C ASN A 165 -15.73 -2.64 -0.31
N MET A 166 -15.23 -2.25 0.86
CA MET A 166 -15.35 -3.08 2.07
C MET A 166 -16.79 -3.07 2.60
N ARG A 167 -17.48 -1.92 2.55
CA ARG A 167 -18.92 -1.83 2.87
C ARG A 167 -19.79 -2.72 1.97
N SER A 168 -19.49 -2.81 0.66
CA SER A 168 -20.25 -3.64 -0.29
C SER A 168 -19.78 -5.10 -0.37
N LEU A 169 -18.70 -5.49 0.31
CA LEU A 169 -18.16 -6.85 0.30
C LEU A 169 -19.21 -7.96 0.60
N PRO A 170 -20.14 -7.81 1.56
CA PRO A 170 -21.16 -8.83 1.85
C PRO A 170 -22.06 -9.19 0.66
N TRP A 171 -22.19 -8.31 -0.35
CA TRP A 171 -22.94 -8.61 -1.58
C TRP A 171 -22.22 -9.57 -2.52
N TYR A 172 -20.91 -9.74 -2.36
CA TYR A 172 -20.07 -10.57 -3.22
C TYR A 172 -19.57 -11.86 -2.54
N VAL A 173 -19.31 -11.79 -1.22
CA VAL A 173 -18.77 -12.90 -0.43
C VAL A 173 -19.41 -12.87 0.96
N GLN A 174 -19.76 -14.04 1.49
CA GLN A 174 -20.22 -14.22 2.87
C GLN A 174 -19.05 -14.08 3.87
N ALA A 175 -18.50 -12.87 3.97
CA ALA A 175 -17.39 -12.51 4.84
C ALA A 175 -17.64 -11.14 5.47
N ASN A 176 -17.51 -11.05 6.81
CA ASN A 176 -17.62 -9.80 7.52
C ASN A 176 -16.32 -8.97 7.35
N PRO A 177 -16.33 -7.82 6.67
CA PRO A 177 -15.13 -7.00 6.45
C PRO A 177 -14.47 -6.56 7.76
N ASN A 178 -15.24 -6.36 8.82
CA ASN A 178 -14.73 -5.88 10.10
C ASN A 178 -13.80 -6.88 10.81
N THR A 179 -13.73 -8.13 10.35
CA THR A 179 -12.82 -9.17 10.90
C THR A 179 -11.36 -9.01 10.44
N PHE A 180 -11.10 -8.30 9.34
CA PHE A 180 -9.75 -8.14 8.77
C PHE A 180 -9.43 -6.72 8.30
N PHE A 181 -10.43 -5.83 8.20
CA PHE A 181 -10.27 -4.45 7.78
C PHE A 181 -10.84 -3.50 8.86
N PRO A 182 -10.01 -2.65 9.48
CA PRO A 182 -10.48 -1.67 10.46
C PRO A 182 -11.60 -0.80 9.88
N ARG A 183 -12.69 -0.63 10.62
CA ARG A 183 -13.87 0.10 10.12
C ARG A 183 -13.49 1.54 9.78
N CYS A 184 -14.06 2.05 8.69
CA CYS A 184 -13.85 3.42 8.28
C CYS A 184 -15.04 3.94 7.50
N TYR A 185 -15.25 5.25 7.60
CA TYR A 185 -16.40 5.95 7.07
C TYR A 185 -15.97 6.93 5.99
N GLY A 186 -16.74 7.03 4.91
CA GLY A 186 -16.75 8.25 4.11
C GLY A 186 -17.36 9.38 4.95
N LEU A 187 -16.83 10.60 4.85
CA LEU A 187 -17.44 11.77 5.51
C LEU A 187 -17.96 12.76 4.45
N CYS A 188 -18.38 12.22 3.30
CA CYS A 188 -18.77 12.99 2.12
C CYS A 188 -20.25 13.36 2.12
N THR A 189 -21.10 12.60 2.83
CA THR A 189 -22.54 12.82 2.95
C THR A 189 -22.94 12.90 4.43
N GLU A 190 -24.08 13.53 4.73
CA GLU A 190 -24.51 13.69 6.13
C GLU A 190 -24.88 12.35 6.79
N SER A 191 -25.48 11.43 6.02
CA SER A 191 -25.79 10.07 6.49
C SER A 191 -24.52 9.30 6.91
N GLU A 192 -23.45 9.33 6.10
CA GLU A 192 -22.21 8.63 6.48
C GLU A 192 -21.47 9.31 7.65
N LYS A 193 -21.60 10.63 7.82
CA LYS A 193 -21.11 11.32 9.03
C LYS A 193 -21.89 10.85 10.24
N GLN A 194 -23.21 10.72 10.15
CA GLN A 194 -24.03 10.24 11.26
C GLN A 194 -23.64 8.81 11.66
N GLU A 195 -23.46 7.90 10.70
CA GLU A 195 -22.94 6.53 10.96
C GLU A 195 -21.63 6.56 11.77
N PHE A 196 -20.71 7.47 11.42
CA PHE A 196 -19.45 7.68 12.13
C PHE A 196 -19.67 8.25 13.53
N LEU A 197 -20.55 9.24 13.70
CA LEU A 197 -20.85 9.86 15.00
C LEU A 197 -21.51 8.87 15.96
N ASP A 198 -22.44 8.05 15.46
CA ASP A 198 -23.08 6.99 16.26
C ASP A 198 -22.07 5.93 16.69
N ASP A 199 -21.12 5.58 15.82
CA ASP A 199 -20.06 4.63 16.15
C ASP A 199 -19.01 5.21 17.11
N PHE A 200 -18.64 6.48 16.94
CA PHE A 200 -17.84 7.22 17.90
C PHE A 200 -18.51 7.23 19.28
N ARG A 201 -19.81 7.52 19.35
CA ARG A 201 -20.65 7.54 20.56
C ARG A 201 -20.76 6.17 21.24
N ARG A 202 -21.00 5.09 20.46
CA ARG A 202 -20.95 3.71 20.96
C ARG A 202 -19.56 3.34 21.48
N THR A 203 -18.49 3.80 20.83
CA THR A 203 -17.11 3.55 21.25
C THR A 203 -16.76 4.31 22.54
N VAL A 204 -17.29 5.53 22.75
CA VAL A 204 -17.24 6.24 24.05
C VAL A 204 -17.87 5.38 25.15
N ALA A 205 -19.12 4.97 24.99
CA ALA A 205 -19.85 4.19 25.99
C ALA A 205 -19.14 2.86 26.32
N ALA A 206 -18.77 2.09 25.29
CA ALA A 206 -18.03 0.85 25.48
C ALA A 206 -16.68 1.06 26.18
N SER A 207 -16.01 2.20 25.94
CA SER A 207 -14.72 2.52 26.60
C SER A 207 -14.88 2.87 28.08
N ILE A 208 -16.00 3.47 28.50
CA ILE A 208 -16.33 3.65 29.93
C ILE A 208 -16.47 2.28 30.61
N LEU A 209 -17.20 1.34 29.99
CA LEU A 209 -17.34 -0.03 30.53
C LEU A 209 -15.98 -0.74 30.60
N LYS A 210 -15.13 -0.59 29.57
CA LYS A 210 -13.76 -1.16 29.57
C LYS A 210 -12.94 -0.56 30.70
N TRP A 211 -13.03 0.76 30.93
CA TRP A 211 -12.33 1.45 32.02
C TRP A 211 -12.69 0.85 33.39
N VAL A 212 -13.98 0.62 33.67
CA VAL A 212 -14.45 -0.02 34.93
C VAL A 212 -13.81 -1.40 35.12
N VAL A 213 -13.86 -2.24 34.08
CA VAL A 213 -13.32 -3.61 34.13
C VAL A 213 -11.79 -3.60 34.28
N HIS A 214 -11.08 -2.75 33.55
CA HIS A 214 -9.62 -2.60 33.67
C HIS A 214 -9.20 -2.07 35.05
N HIS A 215 -9.88 -1.04 35.57
CA HIS A 215 -9.56 -0.41 36.86
C HIS A 215 -9.74 -1.40 38.02
N GLN A 216 -10.84 -2.17 38.02
CA GLN A 216 -11.09 -3.18 39.05
C GLN A 216 -10.12 -4.36 38.95
N ASN A 217 -9.78 -4.83 37.74
CA ASN A 217 -8.76 -5.86 37.54
C ASN A 217 -7.37 -5.40 38.02
N TYR A 218 -7.01 -4.13 37.76
CA TYR A 218 -5.80 -3.51 38.29
C TYR A 218 -5.81 -3.46 39.84
N CYS A 219 -6.90 -2.97 40.45
CA CYS A 219 -7.06 -2.91 41.90
C CYS A 219 -6.95 -4.30 42.57
N ASN A 220 -7.55 -5.33 41.95
CA ASN A 220 -7.47 -6.71 42.44
C ASN A 220 -6.04 -7.25 42.34
N ARG A 221 -5.33 -6.97 41.24
CA ARG A 221 -3.93 -7.36 41.06
C ARG A 221 -2.98 -6.64 42.03
N ALA A 222 -3.25 -5.37 42.35
CA ALA A 222 -2.49 -4.61 43.34
C ALA A 222 -2.65 -5.22 44.75
N LYS A 223 -3.89 -5.45 45.21
CA LYS A 223 -4.17 -6.12 46.49
C LYS A 223 -3.57 -7.53 46.58
N GLY A 224 -3.56 -8.27 45.47
CA GLY A 224 -2.94 -9.59 45.36
C GLY A 224 -1.42 -9.58 45.48
N LYS A 225 -0.75 -8.45 45.19
CA LYS A 225 0.68 -8.25 45.47
C LYS A 225 0.92 -7.90 46.93
N SER A 226 0.19 -6.93 47.49
CA SER A 226 0.34 -6.51 48.90
C SER A 226 0.20 -7.69 49.88
N LYS A 227 -0.84 -8.53 49.69
CA LYS A 227 -1.02 -9.76 50.52
C LYS A 227 0.11 -10.79 50.40
N LYS A 228 0.92 -10.74 49.34
CA LYS A 228 2.08 -11.62 49.14
C LYS A 228 3.37 -11.09 49.80
N GLU A 229 3.40 -9.79 50.09
CA GLU A 229 4.50 -9.12 50.78
C GLU A 229 4.24 -9.07 52.31
N GLU A 230 3.00 -8.83 52.73
CA GLU A 230 2.57 -8.94 54.14
C GLU A 230 2.76 -10.35 54.71
N ALA A 231 2.68 -11.40 53.87
CA ALA A 231 2.94 -12.78 54.27
C ALA A 231 4.45 -13.12 54.44
N LYS A 232 5.36 -12.14 54.28
CA LYS A 232 6.81 -12.35 54.40
C LYS A 232 7.53 -11.46 55.42
N ASN A 233 6.97 -10.32 55.81
CA ASN A 233 7.61 -9.41 56.77
C ASN A 233 6.64 -9.05 57.91
N GLY A 234 6.84 -9.65 59.08
CA GLY A 234 6.22 -9.22 60.32
C GLY A 234 7.19 -8.37 61.14
N ASP A 235 7.21 -7.06 60.91
CA ASP A 235 7.66 -6.03 61.87
C ASP A 235 7.14 -4.63 61.43
N PRO A 236 7.01 -3.62 62.31
CA PRO A 236 6.08 -2.52 62.09
C PRO A 236 6.62 -1.33 61.28
N SER A 237 5.84 -0.93 60.27
CA SER A 237 5.61 0.43 59.75
C SER A 237 6.77 1.46 59.76
N PRO A 238 7.27 1.89 58.58
CA PRO A 238 7.86 3.22 58.41
C PRO A 238 6.76 4.29 58.49
N LYS A 239 7.12 5.46 59.03
CA LYS A 239 6.21 6.62 59.14
C LYS A 239 5.88 7.18 57.76
N LYS A 240 4.65 7.69 57.59
CA LYS A 240 4.27 8.48 56.41
C LYS A 240 4.89 9.87 56.50
N ASP A 241 5.61 10.30 55.47
CA ASP A 241 5.91 11.72 55.27
C ASP A 241 4.62 12.49 54.94
N PRO A 242 4.39 13.69 55.51
CA PRO A 242 3.10 14.39 55.44
C PRO A 242 3.00 15.44 54.31
N ASP A 243 3.87 15.42 53.30
CA ASP A 243 3.91 16.43 52.22
C ASP A 243 3.79 15.82 50.81
N ASN A 244 2.56 15.49 50.43
CA ASN A 244 2.10 15.62 49.06
C ASN A 244 0.61 15.98 49.12
N PRO A 245 0.15 17.10 48.54
CA PRO A 245 -1.27 17.39 48.52
C PRO A 245 -1.98 16.33 47.69
N ASP A 246 -2.80 15.51 48.34
CA ASP A 246 -3.76 14.63 47.68
C ASP A 246 -4.70 15.49 46.83
N LEU A 247 -4.33 15.68 45.55
CA LEU A 247 -5.24 16.12 44.51
C LEU A 247 -6.33 15.05 44.41
N LYS A 248 -7.39 15.23 45.20
CA LYS A 248 -8.60 14.39 45.10
C LYS A 248 -9.12 14.53 43.68
N LEU A 249 -8.84 13.52 42.84
CA LEU A 249 -9.41 13.43 41.51
C LEU A 249 -10.94 13.61 41.61
N PRO A 250 -11.56 14.41 40.74
CA PRO A 250 -13.00 14.43 40.56
C PRO A 250 -13.60 13.03 40.58
N SER A 251 -14.56 12.81 41.48
CA SER A 251 -15.28 11.56 41.60
C SER A 251 -16.57 11.69 40.81
N LEU A 252 -16.69 10.95 39.71
CA LEU A 252 -17.89 10.93 38.88
C LEU A 252 -18.97 10.05 39.51
N SER A 253 -20.22 10.39 39.25
CA SER A 253 -21.39 9.62 39.66
C SER A 253 -21.43 8.25 38.95
N GLY A 254 -21.99 7.23 39.61
CA GLY A 254 -22.26 5.94 38.99
C GLY A 254 -23.16 6.03 37.75
N GLN A 255 -23.96 7.09 37.66
CA GLN A 255 -24.81 7.43 36.51
C GLN A 255 -24.06 7.44 35.17
N VAL A 256 -22.76 7.77 35.15
CA VAL A 256 -21.94 7.72 33.91
C VAL A 256 -21.86 6.29 33.35
N VAL A 257 -21.84 5.29 34.24
CA VAL A 257 -21.84 3.86 33.89
C VAL A 257 -23.24 3.38 33.55
N ASP A 258 -24.27 3.86 34.24
CA ASP A 258 -25.67 3.54 33.90
C ASP A 258 -26.02 4.04 32.49
N THR A 259 -25.66 5.27 32.14
CA THR A 259 -25.85 5.83 30.79
C THR A 259 -25.02 5.07 29.75
N ALA A 260 -23.76 4.74 30.03
CA ALA A 260 -22.94 3.93 29.12
C ALA A 260 -23.53 2.51 28.92
N CYS A 261 -24.05 1.89 29.99
CA CYS A 261 -24.76 0.61 29.91
C CYS A 261 -26.01 0.71 29.05
N LYS A 262 -26.86 1.74 29.23
CA LYS A 262 -28.04 1.98 28.38
C LYS A 262 -27.69 2.07 26.90
N VAL A 263 -26.69 2.88 26.54
CA VAL A 263 -26.19 3.01 25.14
C VAL A 263 -25.75 1.65 24.59
N CYS A 264 -24.96 0.91 25.36
CA CYS A 264 -24.45 -0.40 24.94
C CYS A 264 -25.55 -1.47 24.86
N GLN A 265 -26.61 -1.37 25.66
CA GLN A 265 -27.79 -2.24 25.58
C GLN A 265 -28.64 -1.90 24.36
N ALA A 266 -28.94 -0.62 24.12
CA ALA A 266 -29.68 -0.16 22.94
C ALA A 266 -28.99 -0.58 21.64
N TYR A 267 -27.66 -0.50 21.57
CA TYR A 267 -26.89 -0.99 20.42
C TYR A 267 -27.07 -2.50 20.19
N LEU A 268 -27.11 -3.33 21.23
CA LEU A 268 -27.36 -4.76 21.08
C LEU A 268 -28.80 -5.03 20.63
N GLY A 269 -29.78 -4.31 21.17
CA GLY A 269 -31.18 -4.41 20.74
C GLY A 269 -31.39 -4.04 19.27
N GLN A 270 -30.70 -3.01 18.77
CA GLN A 270 -30.69 -2.63 17.34
C GLN A 270 -30.14 -3.76 16.44
N LEU A 271 -29.15 -4.53 16.90
CA LEU A 271 -28.62 -5.68 16.17
C LEU A 271 -29.57 -6.90 16.23
N GLU A 272 -30.40 -6.99 17.27
CA GLU A 272 -31.45 -8.01 17.44
C GLU A 272 -32.81 -7.55 16.87
N HIS A 273 -32.86 -6.36 16.23
CA HIS A 273 -34.02 -5.73 15.60
C HIS A 273 -35.18 -5.38 16.56
N GLU A 274 -34.87 -5.15 17.83
CA GLU A 274 -35.84 -4.78 18.88
C GLU A 274 -36.41 -3.35 18.70
N ASP A 275 -35.82 -2.55 17.81
CA ASP A 275 -36.16 -1.15 17.55
C ASP A 275 -37.22 -0.94 16.46
N ILE A 276 -37.55 -1.96 15.66
CA ILE A 276 -38.47 -1.85 14.51
C ILE A 276 -39.88 -1.39 14.91
N ASP A 277 -40.38 -1.85 16.06
CA ASP A 277 -41.73 -1.52 16.55
C ASP A 277 -41.76 -0.26 17.45
N LEU A 278 -40.61 0.38 17.70
CA LEU A 278 -40.51 1.61 18.48
C LEU A 278 -40.76 2.82 17.57
N SER A 279 -41.76 3.63 17.90
CA SER A 279 -41.95 4.93 17.25
C SER A 279 -40.77 5.87 17.51
N ASP A 280 -40.49 6.80 16.60
CA ASP A 280 -39.41 7.80 16.72
C ASP A 280 -39.45 8.62 18.02
N ALA A 281 -40.61 8.70 18.68
CA ALA A 281 -40.81 9.40 19.96
C ALA A 281 -40.63 8.51 21.21
N SER A 282 -40.42 7.20 21.04
CA SER A 282 -40.32 6.21 22.14
C SER A 282 -38.95 5.56 22.31
N ALA A 283 -38.02 5.76 21.38
CA ALA A 283 -36.62 5.44 21.62
C ALA A 283 -36.04 6.48 22.61
N GLU A 284 -35.56 6.02 23.78
CA GLU A 284 -34.86 6.85 24.78
C GLU A 284 -33.45 7.27 24.28
N ALA A 285 -33.39 7.95 23.14
CA ALA A 285 -32.15 8.47 22.57
C ALA A 285 -31.67 9.66 23.41
N LEU A 286 -30.41 9.59 23.87
CA LEU A 286 -29.74 10.69 24.55
C LEU A 286 -29.73 11.93 23.66
N SER A 287 -30.08 13.07 24.25
CA SER A 287 -29.98 14.39 23.61
C SER A 287 -28.53 14.76 23.33
N GLU A 288 -28.32 15.75 22.44
CA GLU A 288 -26.99 16.27 22.14
C GLU A 288 -26.28 16.83 23.38
N GLU A 289 -27.00 17.39 24.35
CA GLU A 289 -26.41 17.90 25.59
C GLU A 289 -25.91 16.75 26.49
N GLU A 290 -26.70 15.68 26.65
CA GLU A 290 -26.30 14.48 27.38
C GLU A 290 -25.12 13.75 26.71
N TRP A 291 -25.08 13.71 25.38
CA TRP A 291 -23.93 13.16 24.65
C TRP A 291 -22.65 13.97 24.87
N ASN A 292 -22.74 15.30 24.93
CA ASN A 292 -21.60 16.17 25.19
C ASN A 292 -21.08 15.97 26.63
N ASP A 293 -21.96 15.91 27.62
CA ASP A 293 -21.61 15.62 29.02
C ASP A 293 -20.97 14.23 29.19
N LEU A 294 -21.60 13.18 28.65
CA LEU A 294 -21.05 11.82 28.67
C LEU A 294 -19.65 11.74 28.02
N THR A 295 -19.47 12.46 26.90
CA THR A 295 -18.18 12.52 26.19
C THR A 295 -17.11 13.26 27.01
N GLN A 296 -17.48 14.37 27.67
CA GLN A 296 -16.57 15.10 28.56
C GLN A 296 -16.15 14.23 29.76
N GLN A 297 -17.10 13.55 30.39
CA GLN A 297 -16.84 12.62 31.50
C GLN A 297 -15.96 11.43 31.08
N TYR A 298 -16.17 10.89 29.88
CA TYR A 298 -15.33 9.86 29.28
C TYR A 298 -13.86 10.29 29.15
N TYR A 299 -13.59 11.48 28.59
CA TYR A 299 -12.22 11.97 28.47
C TYR A 299 -11.55 12.18 29.83
N LEU A 300 -12.28 12.72 30.82
CA LEU A 300 -11.76 12.84 32.18
C LEU A 300 -11.32 11.47 32.75
N LEU A 301 -12.06 10.40 32.50
CA LEU A 301 -11.72 9.04 32.93
C LEU A 301 -10.50 8.45 32.20
N VAL A 302 -10.46 8.56 30.87
CA VAL A 302 -9.43 7.92 30.04
C VAL A 302 -8.08 8.62 30.15
N HIS A 303 -8.06 9.94 30.34
CA HIS A 303 -6.83 10.69 30.61
C HIS A 303 -6.37 10.60 32.08
N GLY A 304 -7.13 9.92 32.95
CA GLY A 304 -6.78 9.74 34.37
C GLY A 304 -7.01 10.99 35.23
N ASN A 305 -7.86 11.90 34.77
CA ASN A 305 -8.23 13.14 35.47
C ASN A 305 -9.48 12.98 36.36
N ALA A 306 -10.15 11.82 36.34
CA ALA A 306 -11.29 11.50 37.19
C ALA A 306 -11.34 10.00 37.54
N SER A 307 -12.20 9.65 38.50
CA SER A 307 -12.49 8.25 38.87
C SER A 307 -13.99 8.06 39.13
N ILE A 308 -14.51 6.83 38.97
CA ILE A 308 -15.94 6.54 39.16
C ILE A 308 -16.20 6.08 40.60
N THR A 309 -17.15 6.73 41.26
CA THR A 309 -17.64 6.37 42.60
C THR A 309 -18.25 4.97 42.58
N ASP A 310 -17.84 4.11 43.51
CA ASP A 310 -18.28 2.71 43.60
C ASP A 310 -18.22 1.88 42.29
N SER A 311 -17.18 2.09 41.47
CA SER A 311 -16.92 1.30 40.25
C SER A 311 -16.90 -0.25 40.44
N ARG A 312 -16.91 -0.76 41.68
CA ARG A 312 -16.93 -2.20 41.96
C ARG A 312 -18.29 -2.85 41.78
N SER A 313 -19.38 -2.17 42.14
CA SER A 313 -20.74 -2.73 41.99
C SER A 313 -21.08 -2.97 40.52
N TYR A 314 -20.67 -2.06 39.65
CA TYR A 314 -20.84 -2.13 38.20
C TYR A 314 -19.96 -3.18 37.48
N PHE A 315 -18.94 -3.77 38.12
CA PHE A 315 -17.95 -4.62 37.44
C PHE A 315 -18.57 -5.79 36.67
N ALA A 316 -19.48 -6.53 37.31
CA ALA A 316 -20.10 -7.72 36.72
C ALA A 316 -21.00 -7.37 35.52
N GLN A 317 -21.76 -6.27 35.63
CA GLN A 317 -22.62 -5.76 34.56
C GLN A 317 -21.78 -5.30 33.35
N CYS A 318 -20.74 -4.49 33.59
CA CYS A 318 -19.83 -4.02 32.56
C CYS A 318 -19.14 -5.18 31.84
N GLN A 319 -18.66 -6.18 32.59
CA GLN A 319 -17.99 -7.35 32.02
C GLN A 319 -18.94 -8.19 31.15
N ALA A 320 -20.15 -8.49 31.63
CA ALA A 320 -21.14 -9.25 30.87
C ALA A 320 -21.56 -8.54 29.57
N LEU A 321 -21.76 -7.22 29.63
CA LEU A 321 -22.16 -6.41 28.47
C LEU A 321 -21.04 -6.31 27.44
N LEU A 322 -19.79 -6.13 27.88
CA LEU A 322 -18.61 -6.17 26.99
C LEU A 322 -18.40 -7.53 26.33
N SER A 323 -18.67 -8.64 27.02
CA SER A 323 -18.61 -9.98 26.42
C SER A 323 -19.64 -10.14 25.29
N LYS A 324 -20.88 -9.63 25.46
CA LYS A 324 -21.87 -9.58 24.38
C LYS A 324 -21.36 -8.75 23.20
N ILE A 325 -20.93 -7.50 23.43
CA ILE A 325 -20.41 -6.61 22.38
C ILE A 325 -19.25 -7.27 21.62
N SER A 326 -18.33 -7.94 22.32
CA SER A 326 -17.18 -8.63 21.71
C SER A 326 -17.58 -9.80 20.81
N SER A 327 -18.74 -10.42 21.02
CA SER A 327 -19.24 -11.49 20.14
C SER A 327 -19.83 -10.99 18.82
N VAL A 328 -20.30 -9.73 18.77
CA VAL A 328 -20.93 -9.13 17.56
C VAL A 328 -20.00 -8.16 16.83
N ASN A 329 -19.07 -7.50 17.54
CA ASN A 329 -18.09 -6.58 16.98
C ASN A 329 -16.65 -7.14 17.10
N PRO A 330 -16.08 -7.68 16.00
CA PRO A 330 -14.70 -8.21 15.97
C PRO A 330 -13.61 -7.20 16.30
N GLN A 331 -13.89 -5.89 16.27
CA GLN A 331 -12.88 -4.84 16.48
C GLN A 331 -12.77 -4.37 17.94
N THR A 332 -13.61 -4.91 18.83
CA THR A 332 -13.70 -4.50 20.24
C THR A 332 -12.35 -4.50 20.98
N GLU A 333 -11.43 -5.40 20.63
CA GLU A 333 -10.07 -5.43 21.17
C GLU A 333 -9.18 -4.32 20.60
N ILE A 334 -9.12 -4.18 19.27
CA ILE A 334 -8.21 -3.22 18.60
C ILE A 334 -8.60 -1.76 18.82
N ASP A 335 -9.84 -1.49 19.18
CA ASP A 335 -10.34 -0.15 19.58
C ASP A 335 -9.68 0.39 20.85
N GLY A 336 -9.17 -0.51 21.71
CA GLY A 336 -8.66 -0.15 23.03
C GLY A 336 -9.70 0.59 23.87
N ILE A 337 -9.27 1.67 24.54
CA ILE A 337 -10.10 2.51 25.43
C ILE A 337 -10.06 4.00 25.09
N ARG A 338 -9.36 4.39 24.01
CA ARG A 338 -9.05 5.81 23.71
C ARG A 338 -9.87 6.41 22.57
N ASN A 339 -10.65 5.61 21.85
CA ASN A 339 -11.52 6.06 20.76
C ASN A 339 -10.77 6.93 19.71
N ILE A 340 -9.55 6.51 19.34
CA ILE A 340 -8.67 7.26 18.44
C ILE A 340 -9.07 7.02 16.99
N TRP A 341 -9.36 8.10 16.27
CA TRP A 341 -9.68 8.06 14.84
C TRP A 341 -8.56 8.65 13.98
N ILE A 342 -8.38 8.10 12.78
CA ILE A 342 -7.33 8.54 11.84
C ILE A 342 -7.99 9.21 10.64
N ILE A 343 -8.19 10.53 10.73
CA ILE A 343 -8.71 11.35 9.63
C ILE A 343 -7.68 11.38 8.49
N LYS A 344 -8.13 11.12 7.26
CA LYS A 344 -7.28 10.98 6.08
C LYS A 344 -7.94 11.60 4.84
N PRO A 345 -7.33 12.60 4.19
CA PRO A 345 -7.86 13.12 2.92
C PRO A 345 -7.94 12.03 1.84
N ALA A 346 -9.05 12.00 1.09
CA ALA A 346 -9.40 10.91 0.17
C ALA A 346 -8.31 10.63 -0.89
N ALA A 347 -7.82 11.69 -1.55
CA ALA A 347 -6.90 11.61 -2.70
C ALA A 347 -5.40 11.53 -2.34
N LYS A 348 -4.98 11.82 -1.10
CA LYS A 348 -3.55 11.82 -0.72
C LYS A 348 -3.16 10.49 -0.06
N SER A 349 -2.59 9.55 -0.83
CA SER A 349 -1.93 8.35 -0.29
C SER A 349 -0.47 8.63 0.12
N ARG A 350 0.20 7.65 0.75
CA ARG A 350 1.57 7.72 1.33
C ARG A 350 1.72 8.45 2.68
N GLY A 351 0.72 8.36 3.57
CA GLY A 351 0.85 8.82 4.97
C GLY A 351 1.06 10.34 5.18
N ARG A 352 0.83 11.16 4.15
CA ARG A 352 0.97 12.62 4.23
C ARG A 352 -0.33 13.26 4.73
N GLY A 353 -0.24 14.08 5.77
CA GLY A 353 -1.41 14.69 6.42
C GLY A 353 -2.19 13.73 7.31
N LEU A 354 -1.49 12.86 8.04
CA LEU A 354 -2.09 12.11 9.15
C LEU A 354 -2.14 13.01 10.38
N LEU A 355 -3.34 13.25 10.91
CA LEU A 355 -3.54 13.89 12.20
C LEU A 355 -4.23 12.87 13.11
N PRO A 356 -3.55 12.40 14.17
CA PRO A 356 -4.23 11.77 15.31
C PRO A 356 -5.04 12.86 16.03
N THR A 357 -6.30 12.56 16.35
CA THR A 357 -7.20 13.49 17.03
C THR A 357 -7.82 12.79 18.24
N GLU A 358 -7.59 13.32 19.44
CA GLU A 358 -8.26 12.86 20.69
C GLU A 358 -9.35 13.88 21.13
N ASP A 359 -9.09 15.20 21.25
CA ASP A 359 -10.04 16.10 21.94
C ASP A 359 -11.04 16.92 21.08
N SER A 360 -10.71 17.34 19.86
CA SER A 360 -11.53 18.32 19.09
C SER A 360 -12.53 17.71 18.08
N ILE A 361 -12.71 16.39 18.15
CA ILE A 361 -13.13 15.51 17.04
C ILE A 361 -14.42 15.97 16.34
N LEU A 362 -15.48 16.29 17.08
CA LEU A 362 -16.78 16.63 16.48
C LEU A 362 -16.71 17.93 15.67
N ARG A 363 -16.15 19.01 16.23
CA ARG A 363 -16.07 20.30 15.55
C ARG A 363 -15.01 20.29 14.46
N ASP A 364 -13.82 19.75 14.71
CA ASP A 364 -12.72 19.79 13.74
C ASP A 364 -12.92 18.80 12.57
N ALA A 365 -13.54 17.63 12.78
CA ALA A 365 -13.87 16.74 11.66
C ALA A 365 -14.96 17.36 10.77
N LEU A 366 -16.03 17.93 11.35
CA LEU A 366 -17.07 18.63 10.59
C LEU A 366 -16.52 19.88 9.87
N TRP A 367 -15.67 20.67 10.52
CA TRP A 367 -15.05 21.88 9.96
C TRP A 367 -14.03 21.57 8.86
N THR A 368 -13.23 20.50 9.02
CA THR A 368 -12.30 20.03 7.99
C THR A 368 -13.04 19.52 6.74
N VAL A 369 -14.22 18.91 6.92
CA VAL A 369 -15.08 18.50 5.80
C VAL A 369 -15.71 19.71 5.09
N GLN A 370 -16.24 20.69 5.83
CA GLN A 370 -16.80 21.92 5.24
C GLN A 370 -15.75 22.71 4.43
N THR A 371 -14.52 22.80 4.93
CA THR A 371 -13.43 23.52 4.25
C THR A 371 -12.89 22.77 3.03
N CYS A 372 -12.85 21.42 3.04
CA CYS A 372 -12.45 20.64 1.87
C CYS A 372 -13.54 20.49 0.79
N GLY A 373 -14.81 20.70 1.12
CA GLY A 373 -15.91 20.71 0.15
C GLY A 373 -16.06 22.02 -0.66
N SER A 374 -15.23 23.02 -0.37
CA SER A 374 -15.37 24.40 -0.89
C SER A 374 -14.19 24.85 -1.79
N GLN A 375 -13.46 23.90 -2.39
CA GLN A 375 -12.33 24.14 -3.32
C GLN A 375 -12.39 23.25 -4.56
#